data_AF-A0A1G8VPN2-F1
#
_entry.id   AF-A0A1G8VPN2-F1
#
_cell.length_a   1.000
_cell.length_b   1.000
_cell.length_c   1.000
_cell.angle_alpha   90.00
_cell.angle_beta   90.00
_cell.angle_gamma   90.00
#
_symmetry.space_group_name_H-M   'P 1'
#
loop_
_entity.id
_entity.type
_entity.pdbx_description
1 polymer ?
#
loop_
_entity_poly.entity_id
_entity_poly.type
_entity_poly.pdbx_seq_one_letter_code
_entity_poly.pdbx_strand_id
1 'polypeptide(L)' 'MDLRWSINLLEDGAVVTQDGEYLGTWGIDESDAIYEFTPDGAADPLLCSGFVKFLCDHIKQWHSQQQSGGA' A
#
# COMPACT_ATOMS: atom_id res chain seq x y z
N MET A 1 6.06 9.33 14.17
CA MET A 1 6.48 7.91 14.05
C MET A 1 7.72 7.86 13.18
N ASP A 2 8.79 7.20 13.61
CA ASP A 2 9.98 6.94 12.77
C ASP A 2 9.70 5.74 11.86
N LEU A 3 9.07 6.01 10.72
CA LEU A 3 8.74 4.97 9.75
C LEU A 3 9.99 4.60 8.94
N ARG A 4 10.31 3.30 8.90
CA ARG A 4 11.57 2.78 8.36
C ARG A 4 11.58 2.65 6.84
N TRP A 5 10.42 2.51 6.23
CA TRP A 5 10.27 2.21 4.81
C TRP A 5 9.56 3.34 4.07
N SER A 6 9.75 3.42 2.74
CA SER A 6 9.01 4.40 1.92
C SER A 6 7.49 4.19 2.00
N ILE A 7 7.07 2.92 2.08
CA ILE A 7 5.69 2.49 2.29
C ILE A 7 5.70 1.53 3.48
N ASN A 8 4.81 1.75 4.44
CA ASN A 8 4.69 0.97 5.67
C ASN A 8 3.28 0.41 5.74
N LEU A 9 3.20 -0.91 5.85
CA LEU A 9 1.99 -1.65 6.16
C LEU A 9 1.90 -1.74 7.70
N LEU A 10 0.94 -1.04 8.30
CA LEU A 10 0.74 -1.02 9.75
C LEU A 10 -0.06 -2.25 10.20
N GLU A 11 0.15 -2.71 11.43
CA GLU A 11 -0.56 -3.87 11.99
C GLU A 11 -2.09 -3.66 12.08
N ASP A 12 -2.54 -2.41 12.12
CA ASP A 12 -3.97 -2.04 12.11
C ASP A 12 -4.61 -2.18 10.71
N GLY A 13 -3.84 -2.58 9.69
CA GLY A 13 -4.31 -2.70 8.30
C GLY A 13 -4.18 -1.41 7.50
N ALA A 14 -3.71 -0.31 8.08
CA ALA A 14 -3.45 0.93 7.35
C ALA A 14 -2.13 0.90 6.57
N VAL A 15 -2.12 1.52 5.40
CA VAL A 15 -0.93 1.74 4.58
C VAL A 15 -0.57 3.20 4.59
N VAL A 16 0.65 3.50 5.01
CA VAL A 16 1.15 4.88 5.12
C VAL A 16 2.51 5.05 4.47
N THR A 17 2.77 6.23 3.92
CA THR A 17 4.12 6.61 3.47
C THR A 17 5.06 6.81 4.65
N GLN A 18 6.35 6.96 4.38
CA GLN A 18 7.35 7.33 5.39
C GLN A 18 7.00 8.63 6.14
N ASP A 19 6.31 9.56 5.48
CA ASP A 19 5.90 10.84 6.06
C ASP A 19 4.65 10.70 6.97
N GLY A 20 4.00 9.53 6.94
CA GLY A 20 2.74 9.29 7.63
C GLY A 20 1.51 9.64 6.79
N GLU A 21 1.67 9.90 5.49
CA GLU A 21 0.54 10.08 4.58
C GLU A 21 -0.21 8.77 4.41
N TYR A 22 -1.51 8.78 4.69
CA TYR A 22 -2.37 7.62 4.53
C TYR A 22 -2.72 7.39 3.06
N LEU A 23 -2.51 6.15 2.59
CA LEU A 23 -2.73 5.77 1.19
C LEU A 23 -3.94 4.84 1.00
N GLY A 24 -4.36 4.15 2.05
CA GLY A 24 -5.40 3.12 1.98
C GLY A 24 -5.17 2.00 2.99
N THR A 25 -5.79 0.85 2.76
CA THR A 25 -5.70 -0.33 3.62
C THR A 25 -5.02 -1.50 2.93
N TRP A 26 -4.42 -2.39 3.70
CA TRP A 26 -3.92 -3.67 3.22
C TRP A 26 -4.57 -4.83 3.97
N GLY A 27 -4.60 -5.98 3.31
CA GLY A 27 -5.12 -7.22 3.84
C GLY A 27 -4.38 -8.42 3.25
N ILE A 28 -4.85 -9.60 3.61
CA ILE A 28 -4.40 -10.86 3.06
C ILE A 28 -5.64 -11.59 2.55
N ASP A 29 -5.53 -12.19 1.37
CA ASP A 29 -6.59 -13.00 0.76
C ASP A 29 -6.96 -14.22 1.65
N GLU A 30 -8.10 -14.86 1.38
CA GLU A 30 -8.61 -16.07 2.06
C GLU A 30 -7.57 -17.21 2.16
N SER A 31 -6.59 -17.24 1.26
CA SER A 31 -5.53 -18.26 1.24
C SER A 31 -4.32 -17.92 2.13
N ASP A 32 -4.31 -16.77 2.80
CA ASP A 32 -3.17 -16.23 3.58
C ASP A 32 -1.84 -16.12 2.78
N ALA A 33 -1.92 -16.20 1.44
CA ALA A 33 -0.77 -16.32 0.55
C ALA A 33 -0.50 -15.05 -0.25
N ILE A 34 -1.50 -14.17 -0.39
CA ILE A 34 -1.45 -12.98 -1.22
C ILE A 34 -1.80 -11.77 -0.37
N TYR A 35 -0.90 -10.80 -0.34
CA TYR A 35 -1.11 -9.51 0.30
C TYR A 35 -1.77 -8.58 -0.70
N GLU A 36 -2.82 -7.91 -0.28
CA GLU A 36 -3.62 -7.03 -1.12
C GLU A 36 -3.63 -5.62 -0.56
N PHE A 37 -3.67 -4.63 -1.46
CA PHE A 37 -3.75 -3.23 -1.14
C PHE A 37 -4.95 -2.60 -1.82
N THR A 38 -5.76 -1.93 -1.01
CA THR A 38 -6.93 -1.17 -1.41
C THR A 38 -6.65 0.32 -1.16
N PRO A 39 -6.53 1.14 -2.21
CA PRO A 39 -6.40 2.58 -2.08
C PRO A 39 -7.54 3.21 -1.27
N ASP A 40 -7.24 4.34 -0.62
CA ASP A 40 -8.29 5.15 -0.02
C ASP A 40 -9.35 5.55 -1.06
N GLY A 41 -10.62 5.29 -0.76
CA GLY A 41 -11.75 5.51 -1.67
C GLY A 41 -11.98 4.43 -2.73
N ALA A 42 -11.15 3.39 -2.82
CA ALA A 42 -11.40 2.23 -3.67
C ALA A 42 -12.31 1.21 -2.95
N ALA A 43 -13.21 0.58 -3.71
CA ALA A 43 -14.07 -0.49 -3.20
C ALA A 43 -13.39 -1.87 -3.21
N ASP A 44 -12.40 -2.05 -4.10
CA ASP A 44 -11.73 -3.32 -4.37
C ASP A 44 -10.20 -3.14 -4.32
N PRO A 45 -9.45 -4.21 -3.96
CA PRO A 45 -8.00 -4.18 -3.97
C PRO A 45 -7.45 -3.90 -5.37
N LEU A 46 -6.58 -2.90 -5.46
CA LEU A 46 -5.97 -2.48 -6.72
C LEU A 46 -4.68 -3.25 -7.02
N LEU A 47 -3.93 -3.59 -5.97
CA LEU A 47 -2.63 -4.24 -6.07
C LEU A 47 -2.60 -5.47 -5.19
N CYS A 48 -2.05 -6.57 -5.70
CA CYS A 48 -1.90 -7.82 -4.98
C CYS A 48 -0.50 -8.41 -5.22
N SER A 49 0.10 -9.02 -4.20
CA SER A 49 1.40 -9.69 -4.34
C SER A 49 1.60 -10.78 -3.29
N GLY A 50 2.27 -11.88 -3.66
CA GLY A 50 2.64 -12.93 -2.72
C GLY A 50 3.76 -12.56 -1.73
N PHE A 51 4.39 -11.39 -1.91
CA PHE A 51 5.43 -10.91 -1.00
C PHE A 51 5.20 -9.44 -0.64
N VAL A 52 5.20 -9.15 0.67
CA VAL A 52 5.08 -7.79 1.23
C VAL A 52 6.04 -6.81 0.56
N LYS A 53 7.29 -7.22 0.33
CA LYS A 53 8.30 -6.36 -0.32
C LYS A 53 7.84 -5.90 -1.70
N PHE A 54 7.32 -6.80 -2.53
CA PHE A 54 6.85 -6.46 -3.86
C PHE A 54 5.56 -5.63 -3.82
N LEU A 55 4.66 -5.91 -2.86
CA LEU A 55 3.48 -5.07 -2.66
C LEU A 55 3.88 -3.62 -2.32
N CYS A 56 4.81 -3.42 -1.38
CA CYS A 56 5.31 -2.08 -1.04
C CYS A 56 5.98 -1.38 -2.24
N ASP A 57 6.77 -2.10 -3.04
CA ASP A 57 7.39 -1.56 -4.26
C ASP A 57 6.32 -1.16 -5.31
N HIS A 58 5.23 -1.92 -5.44
CA HIS A 58 4.11 -1.58 -6.33
C HIS A 58 3.32 -0.36 -5.82
N ILE A 59 2.99 -0.31 -4.53
CA ILE A 59 2.27 0.83 -3.92
C ILE A 59 3.09 2.11 -4.08
N LYS A 60 4.40 2.05 -3.86
CA LYS A 60 5.30 3.18 -4.05
C LYS A 60 5.26 3.72 -5.49
N GLN A 61 5.30 2.83 -6.47
CA GLN A 61 5.24 3.22 -7.88
C GLN A 61 3.88 3.82 -8.24
N TRP A 62 2.78 3.18 -7.81
CA TRP A 62 1.43 3.67 -8.00
C TRP A 62 1.22 5.07 -7.38
N HIS A 63 1.71 5.27 -6.16
CA HIS A 63 1.67 6.58 -5.48
C HIS A 63 2.46 7.65 -6.23
N SER A 64 3.69 7.32 -6.68
CA SER A 64 4.52 8.22 -7.48
C SER A 64 3.87 8.63 -8.80
N GLN A 65 3.13 7.71 -9.44
CA GLN A 65 2.41 7.99 -10.68
C GLN A 65 1.22 8.93 -10.48
N GLN A 66 0.47 8.78 -9.37
CA GLN A 66 -0.64 9.68 -9.06
C GLN A 66 -0.18 11.11 -8.79
N GLN A 67 0.95 11.29 -8.10
CA GLN A 67 1.51 12.62 -7.85
C GLN A 67 2.08 13.28 -9.12
N SER A 68 2.47 12.48 -10.13
CA SER A 68 3.01 12.98 -11.40
C SER A 68 1.93 13.31 -12.45
N GLY A 69 0.66 12.93 -12.21
CA GLY A 69 -0.46 13.17 -13.12
C GLY A 69 -1.18 14.51 -12.94
N GLY A 70 -0.74 15.36 -11.99
CA GLY A 70 -1.23 16.71 -11.80
C GLY A 70 -0.24 17.74 -12.37
N ALA A 71 -0.19 17.88 -13.70
CA ALA A 71 0.55 18.93 -14.40
C ALA A 71 -0.32 19.57 -15.48
#